data_AF-A0A6P1BSD0-F1
#
_entry.id   AF-A0A6P1BSD0-F1
#
_cell.length_a   1.000
_cell.length_b   1.000
_cell.length_c   1.000
_cell.angle_alpha   90.00
_cell.angle_beta   90.00
_cell.angle_gamma   90.00
#
_symmetry.space_group_name_H-M   'P 1'
#
loop_
_entity.id
_entity.type
_entity.pdbx_description
1 polymer ?
#
loop_
_entity_poly.entity_id
_entity_poly.type
_entity_poly.pdbx_seq_one_letter_code
_entity_poly.pdbx_strand_id
1 'polypeptide(L)'
;MNGRMLWLLGAGLLCMAGAVAAVETRGLPGTNPNPVQLRRPPVAPLSGMAQLGQKIFFDASLSSSGALSCASCHSPDHAYGPPNNAAVMLGGPAQSRQGTRAVPGLTYHERQPNFSIGPEKDEDDTVVDFAQLAAAGQQAARARKVATGTAASAVNIVPQGGLFWDGRADTLQDQAIFPLLDPNEMDGGSVEVVAQKLRQASYAPRFAELFGAGVFDNTRLLISEAMFAVARYQVEEPSFHPYSSKFDYWLEGKARLSESELRGLQLFNDPDKANCGGCHTSAPTRDGLPPLFTDHQYEALGAPRNAALGNNRDPDYFDLGVCGPYRTDVAEQTQYCGMFLTPSLRNTATRRVFFHNGVFTSLEQVLDFYNFRDTNPDKVYPRAADGTVRKYDDLPEKHHGNVDVSDPPFERHPGDTPAMTAKDEADIIAFLKTLTDGYQPER
;
A
#
# COMPACT_ATOMS: atom_id res chain seq x y z
N MET A 1 -28.15 -78.11 -54.09
CA MET A 1 -28.17 -76.69 -54.48
C MET A 1 -28.54 -75.87 -53.26
N ASN A 2 -27.76 -74.82 -53.01
CA ASN A 2 -27.96 -73.73 -52.04
C ASN A 2 -27.95 -74.10 -50.55
N GLY A 3 -26.80 -73.83 -49.94
CA GLY A 3 -26.58 -73.91 -48.51
C GLY A 3 -27.13 -72.70 -47.74
N ARG A 4 -27.27 -72.91 -46.43
CA ARG A 4 -27.16 -71.89 -45.39
C ARG A 4 -26.63 -72.56 -44.14
N MET A 5 -25.48 -72.08 -43.69
CA MET A 5 -24.68 -72.64 -42.61
C MET A 5 -25.08 -71.96 -41.28
N LEU A 6 -25.16 -72.80 -40.26
CA LEU A 6 -25.50 -72.55 -38.86
C LEU A 6 -24.48 -71.62 -38.16
N TRP A 7 -24.85 -71.12 -36.97
CA TRP A 7 -24.08 -70.98 -35.70
C TRP A 7 -24.71 -69.82 -34.89
N LEU A 8 -25.63 -70.09 -33.95
CA LEU A 8 -25.46 -70.45 -32.53
C LEU A 8 -25.24 -69.26 -31.57
N LEU A 9 -26.05 -69.30 -30.52
CA LEU A 9 -26.29 -68.35 -29.44
C LEU A 9 -25.05 -68.08 -28.57
N GLY A 10 -24.94 -66.84 -28.08
CA GLY A 10 -24.06 -66.45 -26.98
C GLY A 10 -24.70 -65.33 -26.15
N ALA A 11 -24.92 -65.59 -24.86
CA ALA A 11 -25.56 -64.71 -23.89
C ALA A 11 -24.67 -63.50 -23.53
N GLY A 12 -25.27 -62.30 -23.50
CA GLY A 12 -24.64 -61.08 -23.01
C GLY A 12 -25.24 -60.63 -21.68
N LEU A 13 -24.42 -60.62 -20.63
CA LEU A 13 -24.69 -60.06 -19.30
C LEU A 13 -25.12 -58.59 -19.42
N LEU A 14 -26.30 -58.24 -18.88
CA LEU A 14 -26.72 -56.86 -18.69
C LEU A 14 -26.16 -56.34 -17.35
N CYS A 15 -25.02 -55.65 -17.39
CA CYS A 15 -24.54 -54.86 -16.25
C CYS A 15 -25.30 -53.53 -16.24
N MET A 16 -26.26 -53.38 -15.32
CA MET A 16 -26.85 -52.09 -14.96
C MET A 16 -25.82 -51.28 -14.16
N ALA A 17 -25.02 -50.47 -14.84
CA ALA A 17 -24.23 -49.42 -14.21
C ALA A 17 -25.17 -48.30 -13.79
N GLY A 18 -25.38 -48.15 -12.48
CA GLY A 18 -26.11 -47.02 -11.91
C GLY A 18 -25.40 -45.72 -12.24
N ALA A 19 -26.11 -44.81 -12.90
CA ALA A 19 -25.67 -43.43 -13.07
C ALA A 19 -25.67 -42.77 -11.68
N VAL A 20 -24.50 -42.66 -11.08
CA VAL A 20 -24.27 -41.71 -9.98
C VAL A 20 -24.30 -40.33 -10.64
N ALA A 21 -25.44 -39.66 -10.57
CA ALA A 21 -25.50 -38.25 -10.89
C ALA A 21 -24.55 -37.55 -9.91
N ALA A 22 -23.40 -37.08 -10.41
CA ALA A 22 -22.58 -36.13 -9.68
C ALA A 22 -23.47 -34.90 -9.45
N VAL A 23 -23.92 -34.73 -8.21
CA VAL A 23 -24.46 -33.45 -7.75
C VAL A 23 -23.29 -32.51 -7.81
N GLU A 24 -23.15 -31.76 -8.91
CA GLU A 24 -22.38 -30.53 -8.90
C GLU A 24 -23.01 -29.66 -7.81
N THR A 25 -22.38 -29.61 -6.63
CA THR A 25 -22.65 -28.58 -5.65
C THR A 25 -22.17 -27.27 -6.26
N ARG A 26 -22.99 -26.66 -7.12
CA ARG A 26 -22.81 -25.27 -7.52
C ARG A 26 -22.83 -24.48 -6.21
N GLY A 27 -21.66 -24.02 -5.78
CA GLY A 27 -21.52 -23.18 -4.59
C GLY A 27 -22.52 -22.02 -4.66
N LEU A 28 -23.04 -21.61 -3.51
CA LEU A 28 -24.00 -20.51 -3.46
C LEU A 28 -23.35 -19.25 -4.08
N PRO A 29 -24.06 -18.46 -4.90
CA PRO A 29 -23.47 -17.28 -5.51
C PRO A 29 -22.80 -16.39 -4.46
N GLY A 30 -21.57 -15.95 -4.75
CA GLY A 30 -20.81 -15.09 -3.84
C GLY A 30 -19.92 -15.81 -2.82
N THR A 31 -20.01 -17.13 -2.64
CA THR A 31 -19.16 -17.85 -1.68
C THR A 31 -17.73 -18.01 -2.19
N ASN A 32 -16.76 -17.96 -1.28
CA ASN A 32 -15.38 -18.33 -1.61
C ASN A 32 -15.33 -19.86 -1.86
N PRO A 33 -14.90 -20.32 -3.05
CA PRO A 33 -14.80 -21.75 -3.35
C PRO A 33 -13.70 -22.46 -2.54
N ASN A 34 -12.72 -21.72 -2.02
CA ASN A 34 -11.60 -22.25 -1.24
C ASN A 34 -11.40 -21.42 0.04
N PRO A 35 -12.26 -21.59 1.07
CA PRO A 35 -12.08 -20.89 2.33
C PRO A 35 -10.74 -21.24 3.00
N VAL A 36 -10.10 -20.25 3.59
CA VAL A 36 -8.84 -20.38 4.33
C VAL A 36 -9.03 -19.94 5.78
N GLN A 37 -8.17 -20.40 6.67
CA GLN A 37 -8.09 -19.88 8.03
C GLN A 37 -7.01 -18.80 8.08
N LEU A 38 -7.42 -17.55 8.37
CA LEU A 38 -6.48 -16.44 8.49
C LEU A 38 -5.87 -16.39 9.90
N ARG A 39 -4.55 -16.25 9.95
CA ARG A 39 -3.79 -16.02 11.18
C ARG A 39 -3.76 -14.52 11.46
N ARG A 40 -4.38 -14.11 12.57
CA ARG A 40 -4.38 -12.72 13.05
C ARG A 40 -3.49 -12.60 14.29
N PRO A 41 -2.89 -11.42 14.55
CA PRO A 41 -2.21 -11.16 15.81
C PRO A 41 -3.14 -11.42 17.01
N PRO A 42 -2.65 -12.00 18.12
CA PRO A 42 -3.46 -12.18 19.31
C PRO A 42 -3.83 -10.81 19.90
N VAL A 43 -5.10 -10.65 20.30
CA VAL A 43 -5.55 -9.47 21.02
C VAL A 43 -5.11 -9.59 22.48
N ALA A 44 -4.26 -8.66 22.93
CA ALA A 44 -3.77 -8.58 24.29
C ALA A 44 -3.90 -7.13 24.82
N PRO A 45 -3.98 -6.93 26.14
CA PRO A 45 -3.88 -5.58 26.71
C PRO A 45 -2.56 -4.92 26.32
N LEU A 46 -2.60 -3.61 26.05
CA LEU A 46 -1.39 -2.83 25.75
C LEU A 46 -0.37 -2.96 26.88
N SER A 47 0.89 -3.20 26.50
CA SER A 47 2.02 -3.14 27.42
C SER A 47 2.17 -1.76 28.03
N GLY A 48 2.94 -1.65 29.12
CA GLY A 48 3.26 -0.35 29.70
C GLY A 48 3.90 0.63 28.73
N MET A 49 4.69 0.10 27.78
CA MET A 49 5.31 0.84 26.69
C MET A 49 4.29 1.36 25.69
N ALA A 50 3.39 0.50 25.21
CA ALA A 50 2.35 0.90 24.27
C ALA A 50 1.34 1.89 24.89
N GLN A 51 1.04 1.77 26.19
CA GLN A 51 0.22 2.76 26.91
C GLN A 51 0.90 4.13 26.97
N LEU A 52 2.23 4.17 27.18
CA LEU A 52 2.99 5.43 27.09
C LEU A 52 2.96 5.98 25.66
N GLY A 53 3.18 5.12 24.66
CA GLY A 53 3.09 5.45 23.25
C GLY A 53 1.75 6.03 22.85
N GLN A 54 0.65 5.46 23.33
CA GLN A 54 -0.70 5.96 23.13
C GLN A 54 -0.81 7.40 23.65
N LYS A 55 -0.36 7.66 24.87
CA LYS A 55 -0.40 9.03 25.42
C LYS A 55 0.37 10.03 24.56
N ILE A 56 1.55 9.65 24.08
CA ILE A 56 2.39 10.48 23.21
C ILE A 56 1.72 10.70 21.84
N PHE A 57 1.12 9.65 21.25
CA PHE A 57 0.46 9.70 19.94
C PHE A 57 -0.66 10.73 19.88
N PHE A 58 -1.35 10.96 21.00
CA PHE A 58 -2.42 11.95 21.13
C PHE A 58 -1.96 13.28 21.76
N ASP A 59 -0.69 13.44 22.11
CA ASP A 59 -0.20 14.65 22.79
C ASP A 59 0.07 15.81 21.82
N ALA A 60 -0.86 16.76 21.78
CA ALA A 60 -0.73 17.94 20.93
C ALA A 60 0.32 18.95 21.41
N SER A 61 0.72 18.87 22.69
CA SER A 61 1.69 19.81 23.28
C SER A 61 3.08 19.67 22.67
N LEU A 62 3.37 18.52 22.04
CA LEU A 62 4.64 18.26 21.36
C LEU A 62 4.83 19.13 20.11
N SER A 63 3.76 19.55 19.44
CA SER A 63 3.84 20.50 18.31
C SER A 63 4.16 21.93 18.75
N SER A 64 4.75 22.78 17.89
CA SER A 64 4.91 24.21 18.20
C SER A 64 3.58 24.94 18.34
N SER A 65 2.55 24.50 17.61
CA SER A 65 1.19 25.07 17.72
C SER A 65 0.48 24.70 19.02
N GLY A 66 0.90 23.63 19.70
CA GLY A 66 0.19 23.04 20.84
C GLY A 66 -1.15 22.38 20.46
N ALA A 67 -1.44 22.25 19.17
CA ALA A 67 -2.73 21.82 18.64
C ALA A 67 -2.65 20.69 17.61
N LEU A 68 -1.45 20.19 17.29
CA LEU A 68 -1.24 19.01 16.45
C LEU A 68 -0.56 17.89 17.23
N SER A 69 -1.10 16.69 17.10
CA SER A 69 -0.53 15.41 17.53
C SER A 69 -0.43 14.45 16.35
N CYS A 70 0.17 13.27 16.53
CA CYS A 70 0.18 12.22 15.49
C CYS A 70 -1.25 11.91 15.03
N ALA A 71 -2.20 11.82 15.98
CA ALA A 71 -3.61 11.55 15.70
C ALA A 71 -4.35 12.64 14.90
N SER A 72 -3.80 13.85 14.81
CA SER A 72 -4.39 14.95 14.02
C SER A 72 -4.31 14.68 12.52
N CYS A 73 -3.25 13.98 12.09
CA CYS A 73 -3.04 13.54 10.71
C CYS A 73 -3.38 12.06 10.51
N HIS A 74 -3.32 11.26 11.58
CA HIS A 74 -3.57 9.81 11.56
C HIS A 74 -4.74 9.45 12.49
N SER A 75 -5.96 9.75 12.03
CA SER A 75 -7.18 9.62 12.83
C SER A 75 -7.60 8.14 12.98
N PRO A 76 -7.80 7.62 14.20
CA PRO A 76 -8.31 6.26 14.41
C PRO A 76 -9.63 5.99 13.69
N ASP A 77 -10.51 6.99 13.62
CA ASP A 77 -11.81 6.90 12.95
C ASP A 77 -11.72 6.81 11.40
N HIS A 78 -10.52 7.03 10.86
CA HIS A 78 -10.24 7.03 9.42
C HIS A 78 -9.13 6.04 9.07
N ALA A 79 -9.09 4.89 9.77
CA ALA A 79 -8.05 3.86 9.59
C ALA A 79 -6.63 4.44 9.69
N TYR A 80 -6.43 5.36 10.64
CA TYR A 80 -5.19 6.11 10.84
C TYR A 80 -4.68 6.85 9.60
N GLY A 81 -5.58 7.20 8.69
CA GLY A 81 -5.34 8.15 7.60
C GLY A 81 -5.81 9.57 7.96
N PRO A 82 -5.66 10.52 7.01
CA PRO A 82 -6.09 11.90 7.21
C PRO A 82 -7.61 12.00 7.38
N PRO A 83 -8.12 12.81 8.32
CA PRO A 83 -9.55 12.93 8.60
C PRO A 83 -10.29 13.88 7.62
N ASN A 84 -9.64 14.34 6.56
CA ASN A 84 -10.19 15.33 5.63
C ASN A 84 -9.82 15.01 4.17
N ASN A 85 -10.21 15.90 3.25
CA ASN A 85 -9.98 15.78 1.82
C ASN A 85 -8.84 16.68 1.31
N ALA A 86 -7.97 17.18 2.19
CA ALA A 86 -6.82 17.96 1.77
C ALA A 86 -5.75 17.03 1.16
N ALA A 87 -5.12 17.47 0.07
CA ALA A 87 -4.03 16.72 -0.57
C ALA A 87 -2.84 16.52 0.38
N VAL A 88 -2.59 17.50 1.26
CA VAL A 88 -1.56 17.48 2.30
C VAL A 88 -2.11 18.13 3.58
N MET A 89 -1.59 17.70 4.73
CA MET A 89 -1.96 18.29 6.02
C MET A 89 -1.23 19.62 6.25
N LEU A 90 -1.79 20.46 7.12
CA LEU A 90 -1.19 21.74 7.49
C LEU A 90 -0.52 21.65 8.87
N GLY A 91 0.67 22.21 8.96
CA GLY A 91 1.50 22.21 10.16
C GLY A 91 2.16 23.56 10.46
N GLY A 92 3.17 23.50 11.31
CA GLY A 92 3.87 24.68 11.86
C GLY A 92 3.08 25.40 12.96
N PRO A 93 3.63 26.50 13.51
CA PRO A 93 3.11 27.15 14.72
C PRO A 93 1.70 27.71 14.53
N ALA A 94 1.38 28.13 13.30
CA ALA A 94 0.09 28.72 12.92
C ALA A 94 -0.77 27.78 12.06
N GLN A 95 -0.39 26.51 11.91
CA GLN A 95 -1.12 25.51 11.10
C GLN A 95 -1.45 25.98 9.67
N SER A 96 -0.47 26.61 9.03
CA SER A 96 -0.61 27.18 7.69
C SER A 96 0.47 26.74 6.72
N ARG A 97 1.47 25.97 7.18
CA ARG A 97 2.51 25.40 6.34
C ARG A 97 2.02 24.08 5.78
N GLN A 98 2.07 23.90 4.47
CA GLN A 98 1.67 22.66 3.83
C GLN A 98 2.75 21.59 4.01
N GLY A 99 2.33 20.38 4.40
CA GLY A 99 3.13 19.18 4.21
C GLY A 99 3.45 18.94 2.74
N THR A 100 4.35 18.00 2.48
CA THR A 100 4.96 17.83 1.16
C THR A 100 4.34 16.68 0.37
N ARG A 101 3.74 15.70 1.07
CA ARG A 101 3.08 14.52 0.51
C ARG A 101 1.74 14.25 1.20
N ALA A 102 0.86 13.54 0.50
CA ALA A 102 -0.37 13.01 1.06
C ALA A 102 -0.07 12.04 2.20
N VAL A 103 -0.87 12.11 3.26
CA VAL A 103 -0.68 11.27 4.45
C VAL A 103 -1.16 9.83 4.15
N PRO A 104 -0.28 8.82 4.27
CA PRO A 104 -0.70 7.41 4.19
C PRO A 104 -1.44 7.01 5.46
N GLY A 105 -2.25 5.94 5.38
CA GLY A 105 -2.78 5.31 6.60
C GLY A 105 -1.65 4.64 7.38
N LEU A 106 -1.74 4.56 8.72
CA LEU A 106 -0.77 3.81 9.52
C LEU A 106 -1.16 2.35 9.76
N THR A 107 -2.36 1.94 9.33
CA THR A 107 -2.79 0.56 9.50
C THR A 107 -1.85 -0.39 8.74
N TYR A 108 -1.56 -1.55 9.34
CA TYR A 108 -0.79 -2.65 8.75
C TYR A 108 0.73 -2.40 8.60
N HIS A 109 1.26 -1.30 9.13
CA HIS A 109 2.69 -1.01 9.08
C HIS A 109 3.54 -1.95 9.95
N GLU A 110 2.95 -2.72 10.87
CA GLU A 110 3.67 -3.73 11.66
C GLU A 110 4.26 -4.85 10.81
N ARG A 111 3.80 -4.96 9.57
CA ARG A 111 4.27 -5.93 8.57
C ARG A 111 5.08 -5.29 7.43
N GLN A 112 5.31 -3.99 7.46
CA GLN A 112 6.19 -3.33 6.49
C GLN A 112 7.65 -3.76 6.77
N PRO A 113 8.35 -4.39 5.81
CA PRO A 113 9.75 -4.75 6.01
C PRO A 113 10.64 -3.51 5.97
N ASN A 114 11.86 -3.61 6.52
CA ASN A 114 12.88 -2.58 6.38
C ASN A 114 13.24 -2.37 4.90
N PHE A 115 13.78 -1.20 4.57
CA PHE A 115 14.18 -0.88 3.22
C PHE A 115 15.33 -1.79 2.75
N SER A 116 15.24 -2.25 1.51
CA SER A 116 16.32 -2.95 0.83
C SER A 116 16.22 -2.73 -0.68
N ILE A 117 17.35 -2.94 -1.37
CA ILE A 117 17.42 -3.00 -2.82
C ILE A 117 18.01 -4.37 -3.14
N GLY A 118 17.26 -5.18 -3.87
CA GLY A 118 17.65 -6.56 -4.17
C GLY A 118 16.74 -7.17 -5.22
N PRO A 119 16.98 -8.43 -5.61
CA PRO A 119 15.99 -9.21 -6.35
C PRO A 119 14.67 -9.15 -5.61
N GLU A 120 13.56 -9.02 -6.33
CA GLU A 120 12.23 -9.14 -5.74
C GLU A 120 12.19 -10.44 -4.92
N LYS A 121 11.95 -10.30 -3.62
CA LYS A 121 12.02 -11.44 -2.70
C LYS A 121 10.78 -12.32 -2.85
N ASP A 122 10.96 -13.53 -3.38
CA ASP A 122 10.20 -14.67 -2.89
C ASP A 122 10.82 -15.09 -1.55
N GLU A 123 10.19 -14.74 -0.42
CA GLU A 123 10.46 -15.20 0.96
C GLU A 123 11.81 -15.91 1.24
N ASP A 124 12.97 -15.29 0.95
CA ASP A 124 14.27 -15.92 1.27
C ASP A 124 15.32 -14.91 1.76
N ASP A 125 15.99 -15.28 2.85
CA ASP A 125 16.81 -14.44 3.74
C ASP A 125 18.30 -14.48 3.36
N THR A 126 18.65 -14.19 2.12
CA THR A 126 20.07 -14.08 1.72
C THR A 126 20.54 -12.62 1.68
N VAL A 127 21.68 -12.36 2.32
CA VAL A 127 22.36 -11.05 2.30
C VAL A 127 23.08 -10.91 0.96
N VAL A 128 22.77 -9.85 0.21
CA VAL A 128 23.27 -9.64 -1.15
C VAL A 128 24.29 -8.50 -1.19
N ASP A 129 25.35 -8.66 -1.98
CA ASP A 129 26.39 -7.64 -2.23
C ASP A 129 25.85 -6.52 -3.15
N PHE A 130 25.84 -5.29 -2.64
CA PHE A 130 25.37 -4.09 -3.34
C PHE A 130 26.13 -3.79 -4.64
N ALA A 131 27.44 -4.05 -4.72
CA ALA A 131 28.22 -3.79 -5.93
C ALA A 131 27.88 -4.80 -7.04
N GLN A 132 27.62 -6.05 -6.65
CA GLN A 132 27.23 -7.12 -7.56
C GLN A 132 25.77 -6.95 -8.04
N LEU A 133 24.89 -6.46 -7.17
CA LEU A 133 23.51 -6.06 -7.48
C LEU A 133 23.42 -4.88 -8.44
N ALA A 134 24.22 -3.84 -8.23
CA ALA A 134 24.23 -2.67 -9.11
C ALA A 134 24.68 -3.06 -10.53
N ALA A 135 25.67 -3.94 -10.66
CA ALA A 135 26.09 -4.48 -11.95
C ALA A 135 25.01 -5.37 -12.60
N ALA A 136 24.31 -6.19 -11.82
CA ALA A 136 23.20 -7.02 -12.29
C ALA A 136 21.98 -6.19 -12.71
N GLY A 137 21.62 -5.15 -11.96
CA GLY A 137 20.51 -4.24 -12.25
C GLY A 137 20.73 -3.40 -13.51
N GLN A 138 21.97 -3.13 -13.91
CA GLN A 138 22.27 -2.47 -15.19
C GLN A 138 22.09 -3.38 -16.42
N GLN A 139 22.03 -4.71 -16.23
CA GLN A 139 21.89 -5.70 -17.30
C GLN A 139 20.56 -6.47 -17.24
N ALA A 140 19.84 -6.40 -16.13
CA ALA A 140 18.55 -7.04 -15.96
C ALA A 140 17.51 -6.34 -16.84
N ALA A 141 17.00 -7.06 -17.84
CA ALA A 141 15.77 -6.67 -18.49
C ALA A 141 14.65 -6.74 -17.44
N ARG A 142 13.96 -5.61 -17.21
CA ARG A 142 12.83 -5.55 -16.28
C ARG A 142 11.79 -6.60 -16.70
N ALA A 143 11.59 -7.61 -15.87
CA ALA A 143 10.57 -8.62 -16.05
C ALA A 143 9.19 -8.01 -15.76
N ARG A 144 8.23 -8.35 -16.62
CA ARG A 144 6.85 -7.86 -16.55
C ARG A 144 6.16 -8.39 -15.29
N LYS A 145 5.54 -7.52 -14.50
CA LYS A 145 4.70 -7.93 -13.36
C LYS A 145 3.31 -8.31 -13.83
N VAL A 146 2.91 -9.56 -13.55
CA VAL A 146 1.57 -10.07 -13.84
C VAL A 146 0.98 -10.76 -12.62
N ALA A 147 -0.32 -10.53 -12.37
CA ALA A 147 -1.02 -11.04 -11.19
C ALA A 147 -0.98 -12.57 -11.05
N THR A 148 -0.80 -13.30 -12.15
CA THR A 148 -0.71 -14.77 -12.18
C THR A 148 0.71 -15.32 -11.98
N GLY A 149 1.73 -14.48 -11.82
CA GLY A 149 3.13 -14.92 -11.86
C GLY A 149 4.14 -13.94 -11.28
N THR A 150 3.87 -13.34 -10.11
CA THR A 150 4.79 -12.41 -9.42
C THR A 150 6.17 -13.02 -9.12
N ALA A 151 6.27 -14.34 -8.95
CA ALA A 151 7.56 -15.02 -8.79
C ALA A 151 8.50 -14.87 -10.00
N ALA A 152 7.98 -14.64 -11.22
CA ALA A 152 8.80 -14.44 -12.40
C ALA A 152 9.46 -13.04 -12.44
N SER A 153 8.93 -12.07 -11.68
CA SER A 153 9.53 -10.75 -11.54
C SER A 153 10.55 -10.67 -10.39
N ALA A 154 10.70 -11.72 -9.57
CA ALA A 154 11.75 -11.93 -8.55
C ALA A 154 13.18 -11.62 -9.02
N VAL A 155 13.45 -11.65 -10.32
CA VAL A 155 14.76 -11.27 -10.90
C VAL A 155 15.00 -9.77 -11.00
N ASN A 156 13.97 -8.94 -10.83
CA ASN A 156 14.07 -7.49 -10.90
C ASN A 156 14.80 -6.95 -9.67
N ILE A 157 15.84 -6.13 -9.89
CA ILE A 157 16.48 -5.40 -8.81
C ILE A 157 15.67 -4.14 -8.53
N VAL A 158 14.82 -4.20 -7.50
CA VAL A 158 13.88 -3.13 -7.15
C VAL A 158 14.03 -2.71 -5.69
N PRO A 159 13.85 -1.42 -5.38
CA PRO A 159 13.64 -0.98 -4.01
C PRO A 159 12.40 -1.66 -3.42
N GLN A 160 12.46 -2.01 -2.14
CA GLN A 160 11.32 -2.57 -1.41
C GLN A 160 11.43 -2.27 0.09
N GLY A 161 10.30 -2.33 0.79
CA GLY A 161 10.20 -2.05 2.23
C GLY A 161 10.39 -0.56 2.57
N GLY A 162 10.76 -0.28 3.81
CA GLY A 162 10.87 1.06 4.35
C GLY A 162 9.50 1.73 4.56
N LEU A 163 9.51 2.79 5.35
CA LEU A 163 8.35 3.63 5.68
C LEU A 163 8.44 4.98 4.97
N PHE A 164 7.31 5.69 4.94
CA PHE A 164 7.04 6.80 4.01
C PHE A 164 6.94 6.36 2.55
N TRP A 165 6.51 7.28 1.69
CA TRP A 165 6.38 7.03 0.25
C TRP A 165 7.72 6.76 -0.48
N ASP A 166 8.87 7.08 0.13
CA ASP A 166 10.22 6.91 -0.44
C ASP A 166 11.12 5.95 0.35
N GLY A 167 10.59 5.30 1.38
CA GLY A 167 11.33 4.30 2.16
C GLY A 167 12.46 4.84 3.00
N ARG A 168 12.49 6.15 3.30
CA ARG A 168 13.61 6.80 4.01
C ARG A 168 13.73 6.45 5.50
N ALA A 169 12.81 5.66 6.04
CA ALA A 169 12.84 5.21 7.43
C ALA A 169 12.65 3.70 7.52
N ASP A 170 13.52 3.01 8.24
CA ASP A 170 13.47 1.54 8.37
C ASP A 170 12.59 1.06 9.51
N THR A 171 12.38 1.88 10.53
CA THR A 171 11.60 1.49 11.71
C THR A 171 10.48 2.50 12.00
N LEU A 172 9.40 2.02 12.64
CA LEU A 172 8.32 2.89 13.12
C LEU A 172 8.83 3.95 14.10
N GLN A 173 9.91 3.65 14.84
CA GLN A 173 10.55 4.60 15.74
C GLN A 173 11.24 5.71 14.94
N ASP A 174 12.03 5.36 13.92
CA ASP A 174 12.68 6.35 13.06
C ASP A 174 11.63 7.21 12.36
N GLN A 175 10.60 6.57 11.80
CA GLN A 175 9.47 7.23 11.14
C GLN A 175 8.81 8.26 12.05
N ALA A 176 8.59 7.94 13.34
CA ALA A 176 7.92 8.83 14.28
C ALA A 176 8.75 10.08 14.66
N ILE A 177 10.08 10.04 14.48
CA ILE A 177 10.96 11.19 14.77
C ILE A 177 10.81 12.30 13.72
N PHE A 178 10.64 11.97 12.44
CA PHE A 178 10.54 12.96 11.35
C PHE A 178 9.39 13.97 11.55
N PRO A 179 8.11 13.56 11.67
CA PRO A 179 6.99 14.50 11.73
C PRO A 179 7.06 15.39 12.98
N LEU A 180 7.68 14.89 14.05
CA LEU A 180 7.88 15.61 15.31
C LEU A 180 8.75 16.86 15.14
N LEU A 181 9.71 16.83 14.22
CA LEU A 181 10.68 17.92 14.00
C LEU A 181 10.48 18.65 12.66
N ASP A 182 9.71 18.09 11.72
CA ASP A 182 9.48 18.72 10.42
C ASP A 182 8.74 20.06 10.59
N PRO A 183 9.28 21.18 10.06
CA PRO A 183 8.70 22.52 10.22
C PRO A 183 7.36 22.69 9.52
N ASN A 184 7.00 21.80 8.58
CA ASN A 184 5.73 21.78 7.86
C ASN A 184 4.70 20.83 8.51
N GLU A 185 5.10 20.07 9.53
CA GLU A 185 4.24 19.12 10.25
C GLU A 185 4.06 19.57 11.70
N MET A 186 4.54 18.81 12.69
CA MET A 186 4.36 19.18 14.10
C MET A 186 5.26 20.34 14.51
N ASP A 187 6.39 20.55 13.83
CA ASP A 187 7.34 21.63 14.10
C ASP A 187 7.70 21.71 15.59
N GLY A 188 8.16 20.61 16.19
CA GLY A 188 8.51 20.55 17.62
C GLY A 188 9.63 21.51 18.04
N GLY A 189 10.22 22.24 17.10
CA GLY A 189 11.32 23.18 17.30
C GLY A 189 12.65 22.47 17.19
N SER A 190 13.17 21.99 18.31
CA SER A 190 14.40 21.19 18.36
C SER A 190 14.22 19.97 19.24
N VAL A 191 15.17 19.04 19.15
CA VAL A 191 15.23 17.86 20.02
C VAL A 191 15.23 18.26 21.50
N GLU A 192 15.90 19.35 21.88
CA GLU A 192 15.93 19.87 23.24
C GLU A 192 14.57 20.41 23.69
N VAL A 193 13.87 21.14 22.82
CA VAL A 193 12.53 21.69 23.11
C VAL A 193 11.54 20.55 23.32
N VAL A 194 11.52 19.55 22.43
CA VAL A 194 10.66 18.38 22.56
C VAL A 194 10.99 17.60 23.83
N ALA A 195 12.26 17.39 24.15
CA ALA A 195 12.66 16.72 25.37
C ALA A 195 12.25 17.48 26.63
N GLN A 196 12.27 18.82 26.61
CA GLN A 196 11.76 19.63 27.71
C GLN A 196 10.24 19.44 27.89
N LYS A 197 9.48 19.41 26.79
CA LYS A 197 8.04 19.12 26.83
C LYS A 197 7.76 17.74 27.42
N LEU A 198 8.50 16.71 27.00
CA LEU A 198 8.37 15.36 27.55
C LEU A 198 8.70 15.29 29.06
N ARG A 199 9.71 16.02 29.54
CA ARG A 199 10.02 16.14 30.99
C ARG A 199 8.88 16.76 31.79
N GLN A 200 8.08 17.62 31.17
CA GLN A 200 6.98 18.35 31.81
C GLN A 200 5.61 17.69 31.56
N ALA A 201 5.55 16.67 30.70
CA ALA A 201 4.31 16.01 30.35
C ALA A 201 3.70 15.28 31.56
N SER A 202 2.37 15.18 31.58
CA SER A 202 1.63 14.46 32.64
C SER A 202 2.01 12.97 32.75
N TYR A 203 2.59 12.40 31.69
CA TYR A 203 3.07 11.02 31.62
C TYR A 203 4.57 10.88 31.88
N ALA A 204 5.30 11.95 32.25
CA ALA A 204 6.71 11.85 32.64
C ALA A 204 6.98 10.81 33.75
N PRO A 205 6.14 10.66 34.81
CA PRO A 205 6.36 9.60 35.80
C PRO A 205 6.43 8.19 35.18
N ARG A 206 5.67 7.95 34.10
CA ARG A 206 5.67 6.67 33.40
C ARG A 206 6.98 6.39 32.68
N PHE A 207 7.70 7.41 32.20
CA PHE A 207 9.07 7.25 31.70
C PHE A 207 10.00 6.75 32.80
N ALA A 208 9.96 7.36 33.98
CA ALA A 208 10.82 6.94 35.10
C ALA A 208 10.52 5.50 35.55
N GLU A 209 9.26 5.08 35.52
CA GLU A 209 8.86 3.70 35.84
C GLU A 209 9.39 2.68 34.83
N LEU A 210 9.39 3.02 33.54
CA LEU A 210 9.75 2.10 32.45
C LEU A 210 11.26 2.06 32.18
N PHE A 211 11.94 3.21 32.27
CA PHE A 211 13.34 3.38 31.85
C PHE A 211 14.28 3.80 32.98
N GLY A 212 13.74 4.07 34.17
CA GLY A 212 14.48 4.68 35.28
C GLY A 212 14.58 6.21 35.16
N ALA A 213 14.74 6.90 36.30
CA ALA A 213 14.78 8.36 36.36
C ALA A 213 15.92 8.99 35.53
N GLY A 214 17.01 8.26 35.32
CA GLY A 214 18.16 8.72 34.53
C GLY A 214 17.86 8.93 33.04
N VAL A 215 16.72 8.45 32.53
CA VAL A 215 16.28 8.71 31.14
C VAL A 215 16.17 10.22 30.85
N PHE A 216 15.85 11.03 31.87
CA PHE A 216 15.71 12.47 31.73
C PHE A 216 17.03 13.23 31.63
N ASP A 217 18.14 12.61 32.01
CA ASP A 217 19.48 13.21 31.94
C ASP A 217 20.06 13.13 30.52
N ASN A 218 19.55 12.23 29.69
CA ASN A 218 19.97 12.05 28.30
C ASN A 218 18.84 12.40 27.33
N THR A 219 18.90 13.62 26.79
CA THR A 219 17.92 14.14 25.82
C THR A 219 17.70 13.22 24.62
N ARG A 220 18.77 12.64 24.03
CA ARG A 220 18.62 11.76 22.86
C ARG A 220 17.95 10.45 23.22
N LEU A 221 18.32 9.87 24.37
CA LEU A 221 17.69 8.66 24.87
C LEU A 221 16.20 8.91 25.18
N LEU A 222 15.86 10.03 25.81
CA LEU A 222 14.47 10.39 26.10
C LEU A 222 13.59 10.44 24.82
N ILE A 223 14.07 11.10 23.75
CA ILE A 223 13.34 11.13 22.47
C ILE A 223 13.25 9.74 21.87
N SER A 224 14.36 8.98 21.87
CA SER A 224 14.41 7.62 21.35
C SER A 224 13.37 6.73 22.04
N GLU A 225 13.34 6.71 23.37
CA GLU A 225 12.38 5.92 24.16
C GLU A 225 10.93 6.39 23.97
N ALA A 226 10.72 7.69 23.81
CA ALA A 226 9.40 8.25 23.51
C ALA A 226 8.87 7.73 22.16
N MET A 227 9.70 7.78 21.12
CA MET A 227 9.30 7.34 19.77
C MET A 227 9.25 5.81 19.66
N PHE A 228 10.08 5.09 20.42
CA PHE A 228 9.95 3.65 20.57
C PHE A 228 8.60 3.29 21.24
N ALA A 229 8.18 4.02 22.27
CA ALA A 229 6.86 3.83 22.87
C ALA A 229 5.73 4.03 21.83
N VAL A 230 5.81 5.08 21.01
CA VAL A 230 4.85 5.32 19.91
C VAL A 230 4.85 4.18 18.90
N ALA A 231 6.01 3.66 18.52
CA ALA A 231 6.13 2.48 17.66
C ALA A 231 5.45 1.25 18.29
N ARG A 232 5.65 1.01 19.60
CA ARG A 232 4.97 -0.08 20.32
C ARG A 232 3.46 0.08 20.32
N TYR A 233 2.94 1.30 20.45
CA TYR A 233 1.50 1.54 20.34
C TYR A 233 0.96 1.13 18.97
N GLN A 234 1.62 1.54 17.87
CA GLN A 234 1.20 1.18 16.51
C GLN A 234 1.25 -0.34 16.24
N VAL A 235 2.13 -1.07 16.92
CA VAL A 235 2.22 -2.55 16.80
C VAL A 235 1.22 -3.27 17.70
N GLU A 236 0.98 -2.80 18.92
CA GLU A 236 0.19 -3.53 19.91
C GLU A 236 -1.30 -3.21 19.88
N GLU A 237 -1.68 -2.01 19.46
CA GLU A 237 -3.07 -1.59 19.42
C GLU A 237 -3.82 -2.27 18.25
N PRO A 238 -4.82 -3.14 18.52
CA PRO A 238 -5.49 -3.91 17.49
C PRO A 238 -6.15 -3.08 16.38
N SER A 239 -6.53 -1.83 16.64
CA SER A 239 -7.12 -0.98 15.60
C SER A 239 -6.15 -0.59 14.48
N PHE A 240 -4.83 -0.77 14.64
CA PHE A 240 -3.89 -0.61 13.52
C PHE A 240 -3.88 -1.83 12.58
N HIS A 241 -4.33 -3.00 13.04
CA HIS A 241 -4.31 -4.23 12.24
C HIS A 241 -5.54 -5.12 12.50
N PRO A 242 -6.76 -4.60 12.31
CA PRO A 242 -7.98 -5.32 12.70
C PRO A 242 -8.28 -6.54 11.80
N TYR A 243 -7.85 -6.54 10.52
CA TYR A 243 -8.07 -7.63 9.56
C TYR A 243 -9.55 -8.10 9.54
N SER A 244 -10.44 -7.11 9.41
CA SER A 244 -11.87 -7.23 9.69
C SER A 244 -12.72 -6.79 8.49
N SER A 245 -12.15 -6.77 7.30
CA SER A 245 -12.83 -6.35 6.09
C SER A 245 -13.77 -7.43 5.57
N LYS A 246 -14.75 -7.07 4.73
CA LYS A 246 -15.65 -8.05 4.09
C LYS A 246 -14.86 -9.12 3.33
N PHE A 247 -13.74 -8.73 2.71
CA PHE A 247 -12.86 -9.66 2.02
C PHE A 247 -12.19 -10.65 2.96
N ASP A 248 -11.75 -10.23 4.16
CA ASP A 248 -11.20 -11.14 5.17
C ASP A 248 -12.24 -12.19 5.60
N TYR A 249 -13.49 -11.79 5.81
CA TYR A 249 -14.58 -12.72 6.12
C TYR A 249 -14.93 -13.61 4.92
N TRP A 250 -14.86 -13.11 3.68
CA TRP A 250 -15.07 -13.92 2.48
C TRP A 250 -13.97 -14.97 2.31
N LEU A 251 -12.71 -14.60 2.53
CA LEU A 251 -11.57 -15.53 2.55
C LEU A 251 -11.82 -16.67 3.54
N GLU A 252 -12.40 -16.39 4.70
CA GLU A 252 -12.75 -17.39 5.71
C GLU A 252 -14.10 -18.12 5.47
N GLY A 253 -14.79 -17.87 4.35
CA GLY A 253 -16.09 -18.46 4.04
C GLY A 253 -17.25 -17.95 4.91
N LYS A 254 -17.05 -16.84 5.64
CA LYS A 254 -17.99 -16.22 6.57
C LYS A 254 -18.77 -15.03 5.97
N ALA A 255 -18.47 -14.64 4.73
CA ALA A 255 -19.19 -13.62 3.99
C ALA A 255 -19.38 -14.02 2.53
N ARG A 256 -20.31 -13.35 1.84
CA ARG A 256 -20.52 -13.48 0.40
C ARG A 256 -20.19 -12.17 -0.29
N LEU A 257 -19.49 -12.27 -1.40
CA LEU A 257 -19.35 -11.15 -2.33
C LEU A 257 -20.56 -11.11 -3.26
N SER A 258 -21.05 -9.92 -3.55
CA SER A 258 -22.00 -9.66 -4.63
C SER A 258 -21.36 -10.00 -5.98
N GLU A 259 -22.18 -10.13 -7.03
CA GLU A 259 -21.67 -10.38 -8.37
C GLU A 259 -20.74 -9.25 -8.86
N SER A 260 -20.98 -8.01 -8.45
CA SER A 260 -20.12 -6.87 -8.78
C SER A 260 -18.76 -6.95 -8.09
N GLU A 261 -18.75 -7.25 -6.79
CA GLU A 261 -17.50 -7.45 -6.03
C GLU A 261 -16.70 -8.65 -6.55
N LEU A 262 -17.37 -9.74 -6.95
CA LEU A 262 -16.70 -10.91 -7.54
C LEU A 262 -16.08 -10.61 -8.91
N ARG A 263 -16.80 -9.93 -9.80
CA ARG A 263 -16.24 -9.49 -11.09
C ARG A 263 -15.07 -8.54 -10.86
N GLY A 264 -15.19 -7.63 -9.88
CA GLY A 264 -14.12 -6.73 -9.48
C GLY A 264 -12.86 -7.47 -9.04
N LEU A 265 -13.00 -8.49 -8.20
CA LEU A 265 -11.88 -9.34 -7.76
C LEU A 265 -11.25 -10.10 -8.94
N GLN A 266 -12.04 -10.59 -9.89
CA GLN A 266 -11.53 -11.26 -11.09
C GLN A 266 -10.74 -10.27 -11.96
N LEU A 267 -11.31 -9.11 -12.29
CA LEU A 267 -10.66 -8.06 -13.06
C LEU A 267 -9.38 -7.57 -12.38
N PHE A 268 -9.39 -7.41 -11.07
CA PHE A 268 -8.24 -6.99 -10.27
C PHE A 268 -7.04 -7.94 -10.44
N ASN A 269 -7.28 -9.24 -10.62
CA ASN A 269 -6.24 -10.25 -10.80
C ASN A 269 -6.08 -10.71 -12.26
N ASP A 270 -6.76 -10.09 -13.21
CA ASP A 270 -6.71 -10.49 -14.62
C ASP A 270 -5.53 -9.78 -15.32
N PRO A 271 -4.51 -10.53 -15.77
CA PRO A 271 -3.29 -9.97 -16.37
C PRO A 271 -3.51 -9.36 -17.76
N ASP A 272 -4.62 -9.68 -18.42
CA ASP A 272 -4.98 -9.12 -19.73
C ASP A 272 -5.88 -7.87 -19.60
N LYS A 273 -6.27 -7.54 -18.37
CA LYS A 273 -7.17 -6.44 -18.00
C LYS A 273 -6.48 -5.46 -17.05
N ALA A 274 -6.90 -5.42 -15.78
CA ALA A 274 -6.48 -4.39 -14.83
C ALA A 274 -5.14 -4.73 -14.18
N ASN A 275 -4.82 -6.03 -14.04
CA ASN A 275 -3.58 -6.56 -13.51
C ASN A 275 -3.13 -5.94 -12.15
N CYS A 276 -4.06 -5.38 -11.38
CA CYS A 276 -3.74 -4.71 -10.12
C CYS A 276 -2.99 -5.65 -9.16
N GLY A 277 -3.34 -6.94 -9.17
CA GLY A 277 -2.71 -7.99 -8.38
C GLY A 277 -1.23 -8.25 -8.69
N GLY A 278 -0.69 -7.70 -9.78
CA GLY A 278 0.74 -7.76 -10.11
C GLY A 278 1.62 -6.99 -9.12
N CYS A 279 1.12 -5.90 -8.55
CA CYS A 279 1.79 -5.14 -7.48
C CYS A 279 0.99 -5.17 -6.17
N HIS A 280 -0.35 -5.19 -6.24
CA HIS A 280 -1.24 -5.22 -5.07
C HIS A 280 -1.73 -6.63 -4.75
N THR A 281 -0.81 -7.48 -4.31
CA THR A 281 -1.05 -8.93 -4.08
C THR A 281 -2.29 -9.22 -3.22
N SER A 282 -3.24 -9.97 -3.78
CA SER A 282 -4.56 -10.23 -3.15
C SER A 282 -4.66 -11.58 -2.43
N ALA A 283 -3.63 -12.41 -2.53
CA ALA A 283 -3.59 -13.74 -1.91
C ALA A 283 -3.06 -13.67 -0.46
N PRO A 284 -3.62 -14.48 0.47
CA PRO A 284 -3.00 -14.71 1.77
C PRO A 284 -1.54 -15.19 1.61
N THR A 285 -0.69 -14.85 2.56
CA THR A 285 0.69 -15.35 2.59
C THR A 285 0.71 -16.86 2.86
N ARG A 286 1.86 -17.51 2.63
CA ARG A 286 2.02 -18.95 2.85
C ARG A 286 1.80 -19.36 4.31
N ASP A 287 2.12 -18.48 5.25
CA ASP A 287 1.89 -18.67 6.69
C ASP A 287 0.47 -18.27 7.15
N GLY A 288 -0.43 -18.00 6.19
CA GLY A 288 -1.84 -17.75 6.43
C GLY A 288 -2.17 -16.34 6.93
N LEU A 289 -1.27 -15.37 6.78
CA LEU A 289 -1.58 -13.98 7.11
C LEU A 289 -2.50 -13.36 6.04
N PRO A 290 -3.40 -12.44 6.44
CA PRO A 290 -4.25 -11.73 5.51
C PRO A 290 -3.44 -10.95 4.45
N PRO A 291 -3.92 -10.85 3.19
CA PRO A 291 -3.25 -10.08 2.14
C PRO A 291 -3.20 -8.61 2.52
N LEU A 292 -2.06 -7.95 2.30
CA LEU A 292 -1.95 -6.50 2.49
C LEU A 292 -2.23 -5.71 1.22
N PHE A 293 -2.42 -6.36 0.07
CA PHE A 293 -2.62 -5.69 -1.21
C PHE A 293 -1.46 -4.75 -1.56
N THR A 294 -0.25 -5.25 -1.35
CA THR A 294 1.01 -4.61 -1.72
C THR A 294 2.12 -5.65 -1.73
N ASP A 295 3.06 -5.51 -2.64
CA ASP A 295 4.34 -6.22 -2.70
C ASP A 295 5.44 -5.51 -1.88
N HIS A 296 5.11 -4.36 -1.29
CA HIS A 296 6.02 -3.43 -0.61
C HIS A 296 7.14 -2.89 -1.51
N GLN A 297 6.97 -2.93 -2.84
CA GLN A 297 7.96 -2.45 -3.80
C GLN A 297 7.66 -1.01 -4.23
N TYR A 298 8.50 -0.48 -5.12
CA TYR A 298 8.44 0.90 -5.55
C TYR A 298 8.23 0.98 -7.06
N GLU A 299 7.31 1.85 -7.45
CA GLU A 299 6.90 1.98 -8.85
C GLU A 299 6.94 3.43 -9.31
N ALA A 300 7.48 3.65 -10.51
CA ALA A 300 7.40 4.93 -11.21
C ALA A 300 6.21 4.89 -12.18
N LEU A 301 5.05 5.32 -11.70
CA LEU A 301 3.82 5.30 -12.51
C LEU A 301 3.60 6.58 -13.31
N GLY A 302 4.30 7.67 -12.98
CA GLY A 302 4.18 8.95 -13.68
C GLY A 302 2.87 9.68 -13.41
N ALA A 303 2.34 9.65 -12.18
CA ALA A 303 1.11 10.37 -11.84
C ALA A 303 1.20 11.88 -12.15
N PRO A 304 0.08 12.55 -12.48
CA PRO A 304 0.09 13.97 -12.81
C PRO A 304 0.54 14.86 -11.65
N ARG A 305 1.09 16.02 -12.00
CA ARG A 305 1.53 17.02 -11.03
C ARG A 305 0.36 17.65 -10.31
N ASN A 306 0.41 17.64 -8.98
CA ASN A 306 -0.56 18.37 -8.17
C ASN A 306 -0.18 19.86 -8.04
N ALA A 307 -0.75 20.70 -8.90
CA ALA A 307 -0.51 22.15 -8.91
C ALA A 307 -1.00 22.88 -7.63
N ALA A 308 -1.80 22.23 -6.77
CA ALA A 308 -2.27 22.82 -5.52
C ALA A 308 -1.22 22.77 -4.38
N LEU A 309 -0.14 22.02 -4.56
CA LEU A 309 0.93 21.91 -3.55
C LEU A 309 1.86 23.12 -3.59
N GLY A 310 2.20 23.65 -2.42
CA GLY A 310 3.06 24.82 -2.28
C GLY A 310 4.43 24.64 -2.92
N ASN A 311 5.06 23.47 -2.77
CA ASN A 311 6.36 23.18 -3.38
C ASN A 311 6.30 23.20 -4.92
N ASN A 312 5.16 22.83 -5.49
CA ASN A 312 4.98 22.80 -6.95
C ASN A 312 4.78 24.18 -7.60
N ARG A 313 4.74 25.25 -6.78
CA ARG A 313 4.82 26.64 -7.27
C ARG A 313 6.17 26.96 -7.86
N ASP A 314 7.22 26.29 -7.39
CA ASP A 314 8.50 26.24 -8.08
C ASP A 314 8.38 25.23 -9.23
N PRO A 315 8.48 25.67 -10.50
CA PRO A 315 8.39 24.78 -11.64
C PRO A 315 9.56 23.80 -11.74
N ASP A 316 10.70 24.09 -11.09
CA ASP A 316 11.89 23.25 -11.13
C ASP A 316 11.92 22.24 -9.97
N TYR A 317 10.99 22.33 -9.02
CA TYR A 317 10.84 21.36 -7.94
C TYR A 317 10.14 20.10 -8.43
N PHE A 318 10.75 18.93 -8.15
CA PHE A 318 10.15 17.62 -8.36
C PHE A 318 10.37 16.75 -7.13
N ASP A 319 9.33 16.07 -6.69
CA ASP A 319 9.46 14.98 -5.74
C ASP A 319 9.84 13.71 -6.52
N LEU A 320 11.07 13.26 -6.34
CA LEU A 320 11.62 12.12 -7.08
C LEU A 320 11.49 10.80 -6.32
N GLY A 321 10.74 10.78 -5.21
CA GLY A 321 10.51 9.59 -4.41
C GLY A 321 11.79 9.03 -3.82
N VAL A 322 12.12 7.78 -4.14
CA VAL A 322 13.30 7.08 -3.61
C VAL A 322 14.60 7.85 -3.82
N CYS A 323 14.79 8.50 -4.97
CA CYS A 323 16.06 9.20 -5.25
C CYS A 323 16.11 10.64 -4.69
N GLY A 324 15.08 11.10 -3.96
CA GLY A 324 15.06 12.40 -3.30
C GLY A 324 13.78 13.20 -3.52
N PRO A 325 13.69 14.45 -3.03
CA PRO A 325 14.74 15.16 -2.28
C PRO A 325 14.81 14.77 -0.80
N TYR A 326 13.79 14.09 -0.26
CA TYR A 326 13.71 13.77 1.17
C TYR A 326 14.59 12.58 1.58
N ARG A 327 14.85 11.69 0.64
CA ARG A 327 15.78 10.59 0.80
C ARG A 327 17.12 10.92 0.17
N THR A 328 18.22 10.76 0.92
CA THR A 328 19.54 11.24 0.49
C THR A 328 20.60 10.15 0.32
N ASP A 329 20.42 8.99 0.95
CA ASP A 329 21.36 7.85 0.93
C ASP A 329 21.43 7.14 -0.43
N VAL A 330 20.41 7.30 -1.29
CA VAL A 330 20.34 6.68 -2.62
C VAL A 330 20.16 7.71 -3.75
N ALA A 331 20.46 8.99 -3.50
CA ALA A 331 20.18 10.08 -4.45
C ALA A 331 20.91 9.95 -5.80
N GLU A 332 22.07 9.26 -5.83
CA GLU A 332 22.84 9.01 -7.05
C GLU A 332 22.27 7.86 -7.91
N GLN A 333 21.36 7.06 -7.36
CA GLN A 333 20.73 5.92 -8.04
C GLN A 333 19.53 6.40 -8.88
N THR A 334 19.85 7.15 -9.95
CA THR A 334 18.86 7.85 -10.76
C THR A 334 17.85 6.96 -11.49
N GLN A 335 18.11 5.66 -11.61
CA GLN A 335 17.16 4.67 -12.12
C GLN A 335 15.93 4.49 -11.20
N TYR A 336 16.01 4.90 -9.94
CA TYR A 336 14.89 4.87 -8.98
C TYR A 336 14.16 6.20 -8.86
N CYS A 337 14.54 7.22 -9.63
CA CYS A 337 13.84 8.50 -9.62
C CYS A 337 12.42 8.38 -10.16
N GLY A 338 11.47 8.96 -9.42
CA GLY A 338 10.04 8.89 -9.70
C GLY A 338 9.35 7.67 -9.10
N MET A 339 10.09 6.78 -8.43
CA MET A 339 9.52 5.60 -7.80
C MET A 339 9.01 5.90 -6.39
N PHE A 340 7.78 5.46 -6.10
CA PHE A 340 7.15 5.57 -4.78
C PHE A 340 6.62 4.20 -4.34
N LEU A 341 6.55 3.99 -3.03
CA LEU A 341 6.06 2.74 -2.43
C LEU A 341 4.65 2.41 -2.93
N THR A 342 4.44 1.17 -3.37
CA THR A 342 3.13 0.57 -3.62
C THR A 342 2.37 0.50 -2.29
N PRO A 343 1.35 1.34 -2.03
CA PRO A 343 0.69 1.35 -0.73
C PRO A 343 -0.24 0.14 -0.58
N SER A 344 -0.50 -0.27 0.66
CA SER A 344 -1.61 -1.21 0.94
C SER A 344 -2.94 -0.61 0.44
N LEU A 345 -3.77 -1.45 -0.19
CA LEU A 345 -5.13 -1.05 -0.59
C LEU A 345 -6.18 -1.29 0.49
N ARG A 346 -5.79 -1.84 1.66
CA ARG A 346 -6.72 -1.93 2.80
C ARG A 346 -7.19 -0.53 3.19
N ASN A 347 -8.48 -0.39 3.47
CA ASN A 347 -9.13 0.89 3.77
C ASN A 347 -9.02 1.96 2.67
N THR A 348 -8.61 1.64 1.43
CA THR A 348 -8.45 2.66 0.37
C THR A 348 -9.76 3.39 0.06
N ALA A 349 -10.90 2.70 0.17
CA ALA A 349 -12.21 3.27 -0.10
C ALA A 349 -12.70 4.31 0.93
N THR A 350 -12.04 4.44 2.08
CA THR A 350 -12.35 5.49 3.07
C THR A 350 -11.56 6.78 2.82
N ARG A 351 -10.51 6.71 1.97
CA ARG A 351 -9.65 7.84 1.64
C ARG A 351 -10.36 8.85 0.74
N ARG A 352 -9.91 10.10 0.83
CA ARG A 352 -10.42 11.23 0.04
C ARG A 352 -9.42 11.78 -0.97
N VAL A 353 -8.15 11.44 -0.80
CA VAL A 353 -7.05 11.79 -1.71
C VAL A 353 -6.13 10.60 -1.91
N PHE A 354 -5.61 10.45 -3.13
CA PHE A 354 -4.85 9.28 -3.57
C PHE A 354 -3.53 9.69 -4.21
N PHE A 355 -2.60 8.73 -4.29
CA PHE A 355 -1.19 8.92 -4.67
C PHE A 355 -0.38 9.74 -3.68
N HIS A 356 0.94 9.72 -3.84
CA HIS A 356 1.90 10.38 -2.95
C HIS A 356 1.71 11.90 -2.85
N ASN A 357 1.17 12.54 -3.90
CA ASN A 357 0.95 13.98 -3.97
C ASN A 357 -0.54 14.38 -3.80
N GLY A 358 -1.43 13.42 -3.59
CA GLY A 358 -2.86 13.68 -3.39
C GLY A 358 -3.59 14.25 -4.62
N VAL A 359 -3.07 14.05 -5.84
CA VAL A 359 -3.63 14.64 -7.07
C VAL A 359 -5.02 14.14 -7.42
N PHE A 360 -5.33 12.88 -7.10
CA PHE A 360 -6.65 12.29 -7.33
C PHE A 360 -7.51 12.34 -6.07
N THR A 361 -8.80 12.54 -6.26
CA THR A 361 -9.80 12.76 -5.19
C THR A 361 -10.90 11.70 -5.14
N SER A 362 -10.84 10.71 -6.02
CA SER A 362 -11.75 9.57 -6.04
C SER A 362 -11.09 8.31 -6.60
N LEU A 363 -11.65 7.13 -6.30
CA LEU A 363 -11.15 5.88 -6.88
C LEU A 363 -11.42 5.80 -8.39
N GLU A 364 -12.46 6.47 -8.88
CA GLU A 364 -12.73 6.61 -10.31
C GLU A 364 -11.58 7.33 -11.01
N GLN A 365 -11.09 8.46 -10.47
CA GLN A 365 -9.92 9.16 -11.02
C GLN A 365 -8.64 8.31 -10.98
N VAL A 366 -8.49 7.49 -9.94
CA VAL A 366 -7.38 6.53 -9.85
C VAL A 366 -7.48 5.50 -10.97
N LEU A 367 -8.65 4.89 -11.20
CA LEU A 367 -8.80 3.90 -12.27
C LEU A 367 -8.72 4.52 -13.66
N ASP A 368 -9.27 5.71 -13.87
CA ASP A 368 -9.11 6.50 -15.09
C ASP A 368 -7.62 6.72 -15.39
N PHE A 369 -6.81 7.03 -14.38
CA PHE A 369 -5.36 7.13 -14.55
C PHE A 369 -4.78 5.82 -15.07
N TYR A 370 -4.97 4.69 -14.38
CA TYR A 370 -4.44 3.40 -14.85
C TYR A 370 -4.92 3.05 -16.26
N ASN A 371 -6.19 3.30 -16.57
CA ASN A 371 -6.80 2.89 -17.84
C ASN A 371 -6.43 3.78 -19.02
N PHE A 372 -6.21 5.08 -18.79
CA PHE A 372 -6.06 6.08 -19.85
C PHE A 372 -4.68 6.70 -19.96
N ARG A 373 -3.77 6.48 -18.99
CA ARG A 373 -2.43 7.10 -18.97
C ARG A 373 -1.70 6.99 -20.30
N ASP A 374 -1.74 5.81 -20.93
CA ASP A 374 -1.03 5.54 -22.19
C ASP A 374 -1.94 5.52 -23.41
N THR A 375 -3.22 5.16 -23.28
CA THR A 375 -4.16 5.14 -24.41
C THR A 375 -4.73 6.52 -24.75
N ASN A 376 -4.99 7.34 -23.74
CA ASN A 376 -5.64 8.65 -23.82
C ASN A 376 -5.00 9.64 -22.81
N PRO A 377 -3.70 9.95 -22.94
CA PRO A 377 -2.97 10.76 -21.96
C PRO A 377 -3.59 12.15 -21.75
N ASP A 378 -4.33 12.68 -22.71
CA ASP A 378 -5.00 13.98 -22.58
C ASP A 378 -6.18 14.00 -21.61
N LYS A 379 -6.69 12.84 -21.20
CA LYS A 379 -7.66 12.72 -20.11
C LYS A 379 -7.01 12.78 -18.73
N VAL A 380 -5.71 12.53 -18.66
CA VAL A 380 -4.95 12.34 -17.42
C VAL A 380 -4.05 13.55 -17.13
N TYR A 381 -3.36 14.06 -18.15
CA TYR A 381 -2.36 15.10 -18.03
C TYR A 381 -2.83 16.44 -18.61
N PRO A 382 -2.38 17.57 -18.07
CA PRO A 382 -2.71 18.88 -18.60
C PRO A 382 -2.06 19.10 -19.97
N ARG A 383 -2.69 19.98 -20.76
CA ARG A 383 -2.12 20.47 -22.02
C ARG A 383 -1.26 21.72 -21.79
N ALA A 384 -0.18 21.84 -22.55
CA ALA A 384 0.59 23.07 -22.67
C ALA A 384 -0.16 24.11 -23.52
N ALA A 385 0.36 25.34 -23.57
CA ALA A 385 -0.26 26.44 -24.31
C ALA A 385 -0.36 26.18 -25.82
N ASP A 386 0.53 25.36 -26.38
CA ASP A 386 0.52 24.94 -27.79
C ASP A 386 -0.40 23.75 -28.08
N GLY A 387 -1.12 23.25 -27.06
CA GLY A 387 -2.04 22.12 -27.16
C GLY A 387 -1.40 20.75 -26.95
N THR A 388 -0.08 20.66 -26.81
CA THR A 388 0.62 19.39 -26.53
C THR A 388 0.27 18.86 -25.14
N VAL A 389 0.14 17.54 -25.00
CA VAL A 389 -0.13 16.92 -23.69
C VAL A 389 1.18 16.81 -22.93
N ARG A 390 1.24 17.33 -21.70
CA ARG A 390 2.42 17.24 -20.83
C ARG A 390 2.40 15.91 -20.07
N LYS A 391 2.64 14.82 -20.78
CA LYS A 391 2.71 13.48 -20.17
C LYS A 391 3.87 13.43 -19.16
N TYR A 392 3.62 12.86 -17.98
CA TYR A 392 4.59 12.78 -16.87
C TYR A 392 5.06 14.16 -16.39
N ASP A 393 4.14 15.12 -16.25
CA ASP A 393 4.44 16.51 -15.86
C ASP A 393 4.93 16.69 -14.41
N ASP A 394 4.92 15.63 -13.60
CA ASP A 394 5.50 15.59 -12.25
C ASP A 394 6.85 14.86 -12.19
N LEU A 395 7.53 14.67 -13.33
CA LEU A 395 8.85 14.06 -13.39
C LEU A 395 9.72 14.79 -14.43
N PRO A 396 11.00 15.09 -14.13
CA PRO A 396 11.90 15.68 -15.13
C PRO A 396 12.05 14.78 -16.36
N GLU A 397 12.11 15.36 -17.56
CA GLU A 397 12.18 14.64 -18.84
C GLU A 397 13.30 13.58 -18.87
N LYS A 398 14.46 13.89 -18.29
CA LYS A 398 15.60 12.96 -18.18
C LYS A 398 15.29 11.65 -17.42
N HIS A 399 14.21 11.62 -16.64
CA HIS A 399 13.79 10.45 -15.86
C HIS A 399 12.51 9.80 -16.42
N HIS A 400 11.94 10.28 -17.52
CA HIS A 400 10.75 9.66 -18.13
C HIS A 400 10.98 8.20 -18.55
N GLY A 401 12.23 7.83 -18.85
CA GLY A 401 12.61 6.43 -19.11
C GLY A 401 12.46 5.48 -17.92
N ASN A 402 12.32 6.00 -16.70
CA ASN A 402 12.07 5.18 -15.51
C ASN A 402 10.59 4.78 -15.37
N VAL A 403 9.67 5.51 -16.03
CA VAL A 403 8.23 5.27 -15.90
C VAL A 403 7.90 3.90 -16.49
N ASP A 404 7.18 3.07 -15.73
CA ASP A 404 6.73 1.76 -16.20
C ASP A 404 5.75 1.91 -17.36
N VAL A 405 6.09 1.33 -18.50
CA VAL A 405 5.29 1.25 -19.73
C VAL A 405 5.17 -0.20 -20.23
N SER A 406 5.49 -1.16 -19.36
CA SER A 406 5.58 -2.59 -19.70
C SER A 406 4.54 -3.43 -18.98
N ASP A 407 4.20 -3.10 -17.73
CA ASP A 407 3.24 -3.88 -16.97
C ASP A 407 1.81 -3.53 -17.41
N PRO A 408 0.88 -4.50 -17.49
CA PRO A 408 -0.51 -4.16 -17.76
C PRO A 408 -1.10 -3.29 -16.64
N PRO A 409 -1.93 -2.28 -16.98
CA PRO A 409 -2.46 -1.95 -18.32
C PRO A 409 -1.63 -0.92 -19.13
N PHE A 410 -0.40 -0.64 -18.70
CA PHE A 410 0.46 0.41 -19.23
C PHE A 410 1.23 0.06 -20.51
N GLU A 411 1.16 -1.19 -20.96
CA GLU A 411 1.77 -1.66 -22.21
C GLU A 411 1.01 -1.20 -23.47
N ARG A 412 -0.16 -0.59 -23.28
CA ARG A 412 -1.03 -0.09 -24.35
C ARG A 412 -0.56 1.28 -24.84
N HIS A 413 -0.94 1.64 -26.06
CA HIS A 413 -0.46 2.84 -26.75
C HIS A 413 -1.60 3.79 -27.14
N PRO A 414 -1.30 5.06 -27.48
CA PRO A 414 -2.31 5.99 -27.96
C PRO A 414 -3.09 5.42 -29.17
N GLY A 415 -4.41 5.36 -29.04
CA GLY A 415 -5.31 4.80 -30.05
C GLY A 415 -5.72 3.34 -29.82
N ASP A 416 -5.05 2.62 -28.92
CA ASP A 416 -5.50 1.29 -28.48
C ASP A 416 -6.81 1.38 -27.68
N THR A 417 -7.54 0.27 -27.63
CA THR A 417 -8.69 0.16 -26.73
C THR A 417 -8.19 0.08 -25.28
N PRO A 418 -8.72 0.91 -24.35
CA PRO A 418 -8.40 0.81 -22.93
C PRO A 418 -8.65 -0.59 -22.37
N ALA A 419 -7.88 -1.01 -21.36
CA ALA A 419 -7.97 -2.35 -20.80
C ALA A 419 -9.34 -2.62 -20.17
N MET A 420 -9.89 -1.58 -19.53
CA MET A 420 -11.12 -1.64 -18.74
C MET A 420 -12.21 -0.79 -19.38
N THR A 421 -13.46 -1.26 -19.28
CA THR A 421 -14.65 -0.45 -19.52
C THR A 421 -15.04 0.30 -18.24
N ALA A 422 -15.89 1.32 -18.34
CA ALA A 422 -16.44 2.00 -17.15
C ALA A 422 -17.17 1.04 -16.20
N LYS A 423 -17.73 -0.06 -16.73
CA LYS A 423 -18.36 -1.11 -15.92
C LYS A 423 -17.33 -1.96 -15.17
N ASP A 424 -16.20 -2.24 -15.81
CA ASP A 424 -15.07 -2.96 -15.20
C ASP A 424 -14.48 -2.13 -14.05
N GLU A 425 -14.26 -0.83 -14.27
CA GLU A 425 -13.80 0.11 -13.24
C GLU A 425 -14.76 0.16 -12.05
N ALA A 426 -16.07 0.26 -12.30
CA ALA A 426 -17.08 0.25 -11.25
C ALA A 426 -17.10 -1.06 -10.44
N ASP A 427 -16.89 -2.21 -11.10
CA ASP A 427 -16.79 -3.50 -10.42
C ASP A 427 -15.50 -3.60 -9.57
N ILE A 428 -14.35 -3.11 -10.08
CA ILE A 428 -13.10 -3.05 -9.31
C ILE A 428 -13.28 -2.14 -8.08
N ILE A 429 -13.93 -0.98 -8.23
CA ILE A 429 -14.24 -0.10 -7.10
C ILE A 429 -15.15 -0.80 -6.08
N ALA A 430 -16.13 -1.58 -6.55
CA ALA A 430 -16.96 -2.39 -5.66
C ALA A 430 -16.11 -3.40 -4.87
N PHE A 431 -15.15 -4.07 -5.53
CA PHE A 431 -14.19 -4.94 -4.86
C PHE A 431 -13.31 -4.19 -3.84
N LEU A 432 -12.73 -3.04 -4.20
CA LEU A 432 -11.89 -2.24 -3.28
C LEU A 432 -12.64 -1.80 -2.02
N LYS A 433 -13.94 -1.55 -2.11
CA LYS A 433 -14.80 -1.25 -0.95
C LYS A 433 -14.87 -2.41 0.05
N THR A 434 -14.73 -3.65 -0.42
CA THR A 434 -14.71 -4.85 0.44
C THR A 434 -13.47 -4.94 1.34
N LEU A 435 -12.43 -4.16 1.04
CA LEU A 435 -11.16 -4.10 1.77
C LEU A 435 -11.19 -3.11 2.95
N THR A 436 -12.36 -2.55 3.25
CA THR A 436 -12.56 -1.63 4.38
C THR A 436 -12.85 -2.41 5.64
N ASP A 437 -12.10 -2.12 6.70
CA ASP A 437 -12.28 -2.71 8.02
C ASP A 437 -13.59 -2.33 8.70
N GLY A 438 -13.97 -3.11 9.71
CA GLY A 438 -15.20 -2.92 10.47
C GLY A 438 -16.42 -3.61 9.86
N TYR A 439 -16.23 -4.55 8.92
CA TYR A 439 -17.34 -5.33 8.38
C TYR A 439 -17.99 -6.17 9.47
N GLN A 440 -19.33 -6.07 9.54
CA GLN A 440 -20.16 -6.86 10.44
C GLN A 440 -20.92 -7.88 9.59
N PRO A 441 -20.58 -9.18 9.64
CA PRO A 441 -21.34 -10.19 8.90
C PRO A 441 -22.80 -10.23 9.40
N GLU A 442 -23.73 -10.42 8.47
CA GLU A 442 -25.13 -10.70 8.81
C GLU A 442 -25.17 -11.97 9.69
N ARG A 443 -25.83 -11.87 10.85
CA ARG A 443 -25.89 -12.93 11.86
C ARG A 443 -26.74 -14.12 11.43
#